data_AF-A0A3M2EHQ7-F1
#
_entry.id   AF-A0A3M2EHQ7-F1
#
_cell.length_a   1.000
_cell.length_b   1.000
_cell.length_c   1.000
_cell.angle_alpha   90.00
_cell.angle_beta   90.00
_cell.angle_gamma   90.00
#
_symmetry.space_group_name_H-M   'P 1'
#
loop_
_entity.id
_entity.type
_entity.pdbx_description
1 polymer ?
#
loop_
_entity_poly.entity_id
_entity_poly.type
_entity_poly.pdbx_seq_one_letter_code
_entity_poly.pdbx_strand_id
1 'polypeptide(L)'
;VPGGSSGGSAAAVAAGMSHAALGSDTGGSIRQPAAFCGVVGLKPTYGRVSRYGLVAYASSFDCIGPFAHSVEDVAWLMEVLAGQDPADATSAPVPVPAYREVLGGSLHGLRIGLPREYFGEGLDADIRRVLEEVVGKLEAQGAEIKELSMPHTDYGIATYYVLTTAEASSNLSRYDGVRYGYRADLDEIRAAIAEARVRGEAEQSVLRELYVESRTDGFGEEVKRRIMLGTYVLSSGYYEAYYAKAQRVRTLIRSDFDRAFEEVDVLLTPATPTPPFPLGSKTDNPLEMYLSDIYTVTANLAGVPGLVVPVGEHPSGFPVGLQLLGRHFDEALLLQVGDAVMKLS
;
A
#
# COMPACT_ATOMS: atom_id res chain seq x y z
N VAL A 1 0.26 -13.51 -11.02
CA VAL A 1 0.73 -13.30 -9.62
C VAL A 1 -0.47 -12.91 -8.77
N PRO A 2 -0.50 -13.18 -7.45
CA PRO A 2 -1.58 -12.74 -6.56
C PRO A 2 -1.44 -11.29 -6.10
N GLY A 3 -0.54 -10.52 -6.72
CA GLY A 3 -0.19 -9.19 -6.27
C GLY A 3 0.83 -9.18 -5.13
N GLY A 4 1.14 -8.01 -4.60
CA GLY A 4 2.07 -7.86 -3.48
C GLY A 4 1.93 -6.55 -2.70
N SER A 5 2.42 -6.49 -1.45
CA SER A 5 3.14 -7.55 -0.74
C SER A 5 2.24 -8.57 -0.01
N SER A 6 0.98 -8.25 0.29
CA SER A 6 0.05 -9.16 0.99
C SER A 6 -0.60 -10.21 0.06
N GLY A 7 0.14 -10.71 -0.93
CA GLY A 7 -0.37 -11.66 -1.93
C GLY A 7 -0.85 -12.97 -1.32
N GLY A 8 -0.19 -13.46 -0.27
CA GLY A 8 -0.63 -14.66 0.46
C GLY A 8 -1.98 -14.46 1.16
N SER A 9 -2.19 -13.29 1.78
CA SER A 9 -3.47 -12.96 2.45
C SER A 9 -4.62 -12.90 1.45
N ALA A 10 -4.44 -12.19 0.33
CA ALA A 10 -5.46 -12.08 -0.71
C ALA A 10 -5.76 -13.44 -1.36
N ALA A 11 -4.72 -14.22 -1.70
CA ALA A 11 -4.88 -15.54 -2.31
C ALA A 11 -5.56 -16.54 -1.36
N ALA A 12 -5.24 -16.52 -0.06
CA ALA A 12 -5.86 -17.40 0.92
C ALA A 12 -7.37 -17.16 1.05
N VAL A 13 -7.80 -15.90 1.02
CA VAL A 13 -9.23 -15.55 0.96
C VAL A 13 -9.82 -16.00 -0.36
N ALA A 14 -9.24 -15.58 -1.50
CA ALA A 14 -9.77 -15.92 -2.83
C ALA A 14 -9.94 -17.42 -3.06
N ALA A 15 -9.02 -18.24 -2.52
CA ALA A 15 -9.05 -19.70 -2.63
C ALA A 15 -9.94 -20.40 -1.58
N GLY A 16 -10.63 -19.65 -0.70
CA GLY A 16 -11.47 -20.22 0.36
C GLY A 16 -10.68 -20.95 1.45
N MET A 17 -9.38 -20.67 1.60
CA MET A 17 -8.54 -21.23 2.66
C MET A 17 -8.77 -20.52 4.00
N SER A 18 -9.23 -19.27 3.96
CA SER A 18 -9.65 -18.50 5.12
C SER A 18 -10.85 -17.63 4.78
N HIS A 19 -11.76 -17.42 5.73
CA HIS A 19 -12.92 -16.52 5.56
C HIS A 19 -12.49 -15.05 5.43
N ALA A 20 -11.40 -14.70 6.10
CA ALA A 20 -10.79 -13.38 6.07
C ALA A 20 -9.29 -13.47 6.32
N ALA A 21 -8.54 -12.44 5.95
CA ALA A 21 -7.13 -12.33 6.26
C ALA A 21 -6.77 -10.87 6.60
N LEU A 22 -5.64 -10.68 7.29
CA LEU A 22 -5.05 -9.36 7.47
C LEU A 22 -3.86 -9.21 6.52
N GLY A 23 -3.63 -7.98 6.07
CA GLY A 23 -2.40 -7.58 5.43
C GLY A 23 -1.94 -6.22 5.93
N SER A 24 -0.88 -5.71 5.30
CA SER A 24 -0.40 -4.35 5.50
C SER A 24 -0.28 -3.62 4.16
N ASP A 25 -0.62 -2.35 4.14
CA ASP A 25 -0.57 -1.49 2.96
C ASP A 25 0.28 -0.26 3.21
N THR A 26 1.46 -0.25 2.58
CA THR A 26 2.39 0.90 2.61
C THR A 26 2.26 1.77 1.37
N GLY A 27 1.96 1.16 0.22
CA GLY A 27 1.84 1.83 -1.09
C GLY A 27 0.80 1.20 -2.02
N GLY A 28 -0.06 0.31 -1.51
CA GLY A 28 -0.96 -0.54 -2.31
C GLY A 28 -0.99 -2.00 -1.90
N SER A 29 -0.21 -2.39 -0.89
CA SER A 29 0.02 -3.79 -0.54
C SER A 29 -1.16 -4.55 0.06
N ILE A 30 -2.32 -3.91 0.27
CA ILE A 30 -3.62 -4.60 0.46
C ILE A 30 -4.45 -4.49 -0.81
N ARG A 31 -4.57 -3.28 -1.35
CA ARG A 31 -5.50 -2.94 -2.43
C ARG A 31 -5.14 -3.61 -3.77
N GLN A 32 -3.87 -3.63 -4.14
CA GLN A 32 -3.43 -4.27 -5.37
C GLN A 32 -3.59 -5.80 -5.32
N PRO A 33 -3.20 -6.52 -4.24
CA PRO A 33 -3.52 -7.93 -4.10
C PRO A 33 -5.03 -8.21 -4.12
N ALA A 34 -5.83 -7.36 -3.48
CA ALA A 34 -7.29 -7.51 -3.49
C ALA A 34 -7.86 -7.45 -4.91
N ALA A 35 -7.40 -6.49 -5.72
CA ALA A 35 -7.77 -6.36 -7.13
C ALA A 35 -7.33 -7.59 -7.94
N PHE A 36 -6.08 -8.04 -7.77
CA PHE A 36 -5.54 -9.17 -8.54
C PHE A 36 -6.17 -10.52 -8.17
N CYS A 37 -6.63 -10.69 -6.93
CA CYS A 37 -7.25 -11.91 -6.46
C CYS A 37 -8.79 -11.88 -6.47
N GLY A 38 -9.41 -10.75 -6.85
CA GLY A 38 -10.86 -10.64 -6.93
C GLY A 38 -11.54 -10.73 -5.56
N VAL A 39 -10.95 -10.11 -4.55
CA VAL A 39 -11.48 -10.05 -3.17
C VAL A 39 -11.63 -8.61 -2.72
N VAL A 40 -12.37 -8.39 -1.63
CA VAL A 40 -12.46 -7.07 -1.00
C VAL A 40 -11.23 -6.84 -0.14
N GLY A 41 -10.62 -5.67 -0.25
CA GLY A 41 -9.48 -5.28 0.59
C GLY A 41 -9.53 -3.81 0.99
N LEU A 42 -9.34 -3.53 2.27
CA LEU A 42 -9.39 -2.17 2.80
C LEU A 42 -8.05 -1.77 3.41
N LYS A 43 -7.48 -0.66 2.93
CA LYS A 43 -6.52 0.12 3.70
C LYS A 43 -7.30 1.21 4.45
N PRO A 44 -7.34 1.19 5.79
CA PRO A 44 -8.04 2.24 6.54
C PRO A 44 -7.23 3.54 6.56
N THR A 45 -7.77 4.60 7.17
CA THR A 45 -7.05 5.86 7.38
C THR A 45 -5.76 5.60 8.15
N TYR A 46 -4.68 6.31 7.84
CA TYR A 46 -3.46 6.22 8.64
C TYR A 46 -3.78 6.60 10.10
N GLY A 47 -3.45 5.71 11.04
CA GLY A 47 -3.79 5.84 12.46
C GLY A 47 -5.15 5.28 12.88
N ARG A 48 -5.96 4.72 11.97
CA ARG A 48 -7.25 4.08 12.32
C ARG A 48 -7.07 2.72 13.00
N VAL A 49 -6.07 1.95 12.58
CA VAL A 49 -5.69 0.64 13.16
C VAL A 49 -4.27 0.76 13.70
N SER A 50 -4.04 0.27 14.91
CA SER A 50 -2.74 0.29 15.56
C SER A 50 -1.67 -0.43 14.72
N ARG A 51 -0.45 0.09 14.78
CA ARG A 51 0.74 -0.52 14.18
C ARG A 51 1.62 -1.19 15.23
N TYR A 52 1.18 -1.23 16.49
CA TYR A 52 1.89 -1.98 17.52
C TYR A 52 1.90 -3.48 17.19
N GLY A 53 3.09 -4.07 17.09
CA GLY A 53 3.27 -5.45 16.63
C GLY A 53 3.42 -5.61 15.11
N LEU A 54 3.21 -4.56 14.31
CA LEU A 54 3.55 -4.56 12.89
C LEU A 54 5.07 -4.45 12.71
N VAL A 55 5.66 -5.34 11.91
CA VAL A 55 7.04 -5.18 11.46
C VAL A 55 7.10 -3.97 10.53
N ALA A 56 7.67 -2.87 11.03
CA ALA A 56 7.69 -1.60 10.30
C ALA A 56 8.52 -1.68 9.01
N TYR A 57 7.90 -1.25 7.91
CA TYR A 57 8.58 -0.95 6.65
C TYR A 57 8.77 0.56 6.53
N ALA A 58 7.69 1.32 6.32
CA ALA A 58 7.71 2.78 6.33
C ALA A 58 6.67 3.30 7.33
N SER A 59 7.17 3.69 8.49
CA SER A 59 6.36 4.07 9.66
C SER A 59 5.34 5.18 9.38
N SER A 60 5.57 6.11 8.47
CA SER A 60 4.59 7.17 8.16
C SER A 60 3.56 6.78 7.10
N PHE A 61 3.53 5.51 6.69
CA PHE A 61 2.69 4.98 5.61
C PHE A 61 1.96 3.70 6.00
N ASP A 62 2.64 2.81 6.72
CA ASP A 62 2.16 1.46 7.04
C ASP A 62 0.79 1.48 7.71
N CYS A 63 -0.17 0.76 7.16
CA CYS A 63 -1.50 0.54 7.75
C CYS A 63 -1.83 -0.95 7.70
N ILE A 64 -2.31 -1.53 8.80
CA ILE A 64 -2.94 -2.87 8.78
C ILE A 64 -4.37 -2.72 8.24
N GLY A 65 -4.84 -3.72 7.49
CA GLY A 65 -6.22 -3.78 7.05
C GLY A 65 -6.67 -5.17 6.61
N PRO A 66 -7.99 -5.38 6.51
CA PRO A 66 -8.57 -6.69 6.22
C PRO A 66 -8.73 -7.00 4.73
N PHE A 67 -8.80 -8.29 4.44
CA PHE A 67 -9.30 -8.90 3.23
C PHE A 67 -10.49 -9.81 3.55
N ALA A 68 -11.53 -9.81 2.72
CA ALA A 68 -12.64 -10.74 2.81
C ALA A 68 -13.35 -10.90 1.44
N HIS A 69 -14.37 -11.75 1.37
CA HIS A 69 -15.19 -11.90 0.15
C HIS A 69 -16.27 -10.83 0.00
N SER A 70 -16.64 -10.16 1.10
CA SER A 70 -17.71 -9.17 1.12
C SER A 70 -17.28 -7.90 1.85
N VAL A 71 -17.95 -6.79 1.52
CA VAL A 71 -17.77 -5.52 2.23
C VAL A 71 -18.32 -5.60 3.65
N GLU A 72 -19.36 -6.40 3.88
CA GLU A 72 -19.92 -6.66 5.21
C GLU A 72 -18.89 -7.32 6.14
N ASP A 73 -18.18 -8.34 5.66
CA ASP A 73 -17.14 -9.01 6.45
C ASP A 73 -15.97 -8.05 6.76
N VAL A 74 -15.60 -7.20 5.80
CA VAL A 74 -14.61 -6.14 6.04
C VAL A 74 -15.10 -5.15 7.11
N ALA A 75 -16.37 -4.75 7.08
CA ALA A 75 -16.96 -3.87 8.08
C ALA A 75 -16.92 -4.49 9.49
N TRP A 76 -17.28 -5.79 9.61
CA TRP A 76 -17.14 -6.56 10.85
C TRP A 76 -15.71 -6.54 11.40
N LEU A 77 -14.73 -6.83 10.55
CA LEU A 77 -13.33 -6.84 10.95
C LEU A 77 -12.87 -5.45 11.39
N MET A 78 -13.28 -4.40 10.67
CA MET A 78 -12.89 -3.03 11.01
C MET A 78 -13.45 -2.55 12.35
N GLU A 79 -14.66 -2.95 12.73
CA GLU A 79 -15.21 -2.64 14.06
C GLU A 79 -14.36 -3.25 15.20
N VAL A 80 -13.68 -4.37 14.94
CA VAL A 80 -12.80 -5.04 15.90
C VAL A 80 -11.38 -4.50 15.88
N LEU A 81 -10.84 -4.23 14.68
CA LEU A 81 -9.44 -3.84 14.48
C LEU A 81 -9.19 -2.35 14.77
N ALA A 82 -10.17 -1.50 14.47
CA ALA A 82 -10.00 -0.06 14.59
C ALA A 82 -10.05 0.40 16.04
N GLY A 83 -9.39 1.53 16.31
CA GLY A 83 -9.47 2.21 17.60
C GLY A 83 -8.12 2.75 18.06
N GLN A 84 -8.19 3.60 19.08
CA GLN A 84 -7.00 4.12 19.73
C GLN A 84 -6.32 3.00 20.52
N ASP A 85 -5.00 2.91 20.39
CA ASP A 85 -4.14 2.00 21.13
C ASP A 85 -3.08 2.79 21.90
N PRO A 86 -3.07 2.72 23.25
CA PRO A 86 -2.03 3.36 24.06
C PRO A 86 -0.60 2.93 23.74
N ALA A 87 -0.40 1.77 23.11
CA ALA A 87 0.91 1.27 22.69
C ALA A 87 1.39 1.85 21.34
N ASP A 88 0.52 2.56 20.61
CA ASP A 88 0.84 3.23 19.35
C ASP A 88 0.50 4.73 19.44
N ALA A 89 1.54 5.55 19.58
CA ALA A 89 1.43 7.02 19.65
C ALA A 89 0.86 7.67 18.38
N THR A 90 0.74 6.92 17.28
CA THR A 90 0.15 7.38 16.02
C THR A 90 -1.27 6.88 15.79
N SER A 91 -1.77 5.99 16.65
CA SER A 91 -3.18 5.62 16.62
C SER A 91 -4.04 6.81 17.01
N ALA A 92 -5.05 7.10 16.20
CA ALA A 92 -5.83 8.32 16.34
C ALA A 92 -6.90 8.14 17.44
N PRO A 93 -7.12 9.13 18.31
CA PRO A 93 -8.18 9.13 19.32
C PRO A 93 -9.55 9.45 18.68
N VAL A 94 -9.92 8.69 17.64
CA VAL A 94 -11.17 8.86 16.88
C VAL A 94 -12.07 7.66 17.17
N PRO A 95 -13.34 7.87 17.60
CA PRO A 95 -14.28 6.79 17.81
C PRO A 95 -14.42 5.87 16.59
N VAL A 96 -14.66 4.59 16.85
CA VAL A 96 -14.92 3.60 15.80
C VAL A 96 -16.42 3.64 15.48
N PRO A 97 -16.80 3.96 14.23
CA PRO A 97 -18.20 3.89 13.80
C PRO A 97 -18.71 2.45 13.82
N ALA A 98 -20.03 2.28 13.96
CA ALA A 98 -20.70 1.01 13.64
C ALA A 98 -20.76 0.84 12.11
N TYR A 99 -19.64 0.44 11.51
CA TYR A 99 -19.47 0.32 10.06
C TYR A 99 -20.53 -0.56 9.38
N ARG A 100 -21.12 -1.52 10.10
CA ARG A 100 -22.18 -2.38 9.55
C ARG A 100 -23.52 -1.67 9.39
N GLU A 101 -23.80 -0.67 10.21
CA GLU A 101 -25.10 0.02 10.21
C GLU A 101 -25.28 0.97 9.01
N VAL A 102 -24.18 1.33 8.34
CA VAL A 102 -24.21 2.20 7.16
C VAL A 102 -24.34 1.43 5.83
N LEU A 103 -24.22 0.10 5.86
CA LEU A 103 -24.33 -0.72 4.65
C LEU A 103 -25.76 -0.68 4.08
N GLY A 104 -25.88 -0.80 2.76
CA GLY A 104 -27.17 -0.64 2.07
C GLY A 104 -27.74 0.78 2.05
N GLY A 105 -26.96 1.79 2.45
CA GLY A 105 -27.36 3.20 2.33
C GLY A 105 -27.54 3.65 0.88
N SER A 106 -28.36 4.69 0.67
CA SER A 106 -28.66 5.22 -0.67
C SER A 106 -27.44 5.88 -1.31
N LEU A 107 -27.32 5.74 -2.63
CA LEU A 107 -26.33 6.45 -3.47
C LEU A 107 -26.84 7.77 -4.05
N HIS A 108 -28.14 8.07 -3.89
CA HIS A 108 -28.76 9.23 -4.50
C HIS A 108 -28.15 10.54 -3.97
N GLY A 109 -27.65 11.37 -4.89
CA GLY A 109 -27.00 12.65 -4.60
C GLY A 109 -25.58 12.54 -4.06
N LEU A 110 -25.00 11.33 -4.01
CA LEU A 110 -23.61 11.13 -3.63
C LEU A 110 -22.69 11.62 -4.76
N ARG A 111 -21.72 12.48 -4.45
CA ARG A 111 -20.78 13.00 -5.44
C ARG A 111 -19.57 12.07 -5.56
N ILE A 112 -19.40 11.44 -6.71
CA ILE A 112 -18.31 10.51 -7.01
C ILE A 112 -17.33 11.18 -7.98
N GLY A 113 -16.09 11.36 -7.54
CA GLY A 113 -15.04 11.97 -8.34
C GLY A 113 -14.27 10.96 -9.19
N LEU A 114 -14.00 11.33 -10.44
CA LEU A 114 -13.12 10.60 -11.36
C LEU A 114 -11.87 11.46 -11.64
N PRO A 115 -10.72 11.15 -11.03
CA PRO A 115 -9.48 11.87 -11.32
C PRO A 115 -9.00 11.58 -12.74
N ARG A 116 -8.94 12.60 -13.60
CA ARG A 116 -8.57 12.44 -15.02
C ARG A 116 -7.22 11.75 -15.21
N GLU A 117 -6.27 12.02 -14.34
CA GLU A 117 -4.92 11.45 -14.36
C GLU A 117 -4.92 9.92 -14.16
N TYR A 118 -5.95 9.36 -13.52
CA TYR A 118 -6.05 7.92 -13.22
C TYR A 118 -6.73 7.16 -14.36
N PHE A 119 -7.48 7.88 -15.19
CA PHE A 119 -8.09 7.41 -16.42
C PHE A 119 -7.31 7.96 -17.63
N GLY A 120 -6.00 8.10 -17.51
CA GLY A 120 -5.09 8.57 -18.56
C GLY A 120 -4.43 7.46 -19.37
N GLU A 121 -3.31 7.80 -20.01
CA GLU A 121 -2.44 6.85 -20.71
C GLU A 121 -1.83 5.84 -19.72
N GLY A 122 -1.69 4.57 -20.15
CA GLY A 122 -1.12 3.49 -19.34
C GLY A 122 -2.14 2.65 -18.57
N LEU A 123 -3.41 3.08 -18.50
CA LEU A 123 -4.51 2.23 -18.05
C LEU A 123 -4.92 1.26 -19.16
N ASP A 124 -4.96 -0.03 -18.83
CA ASP A 124 -5.52 -1.07 -19.71
C ASP A 124 -6.96 -0.73 -20.14
N ALA A 125 -7.23 -0.86 -21.44
CA ALA A 125 -8.49 -0.41 -22.05
C ALA A 125 -9.71 -1.24 -21.58
N ASP A 126 -9.52 -2.52 -21.28
CA ASP A 126 -10.59 -3.38 -20.79
C ASP A 126 -10.87 -3.14 -19.31
N ILE A 127 -9.83 -2.88 -18.49
CA ILE A 127 -10.02 -2.39 -17.12
C ILE A 127 -10.80 -1.08 -17.14
N ARG A 128 -10.40 -0.12 -17.96
CA ARG A 128 -11.11 1.16 -18.13
C ARG A 128 -12.59 0.92 -18.45
N ARG A 129 -12.87 0.11 -19.48
CA ARG A 129 -14.24 -0.18 -19.92
C ARG A 129 -15.09 -0.74 -18.78
N VAL A 130 -14.58 -1.72 -18.04
CA VAL A 130 -15.29 -2.31 -16.89
C VAL A 130 -15.60 -1.26 -15.82
N LEU A 131 -14.65 -0.36 -15.52
CA LEU A 131 -14.87 0.71 -14.55
C LEU A 131 -15.91 1.73 -15.05
N GLU A 132 -15.85 2.13 -16.32
CA GLU A 132 -16.81 3.05 -16.94
C GLU A 132 -18.23 2.47 -16.96
N GLU A 133 -18.38 1.15 -17.17
CA GLU A 133 -19.66 0.45 -17.05
C GLU A 133 -20.23 0.55 -15.61
N VAL A 134 -19.39 0.37 -14.59
CA VAL A 134 -19.81 0.55 -13.18
C VAL A 134 -20.18 2.01 -12.89
N VAL A 135 -19.42 2.98 -13.40
CA VAL A 135 -19.73 4.41 -13.28
C VAL A 135 -21.14 4.70 -13.84
N GLY A 136 -21.46 4.17 -15.03
CA GLY A 136 -22.80 4.33 -15.62
C GLY A 136 -23.92 3.71 -14.77
N LYS A 137 -23.65 2.55 -14.14
CA LYS A 137 -24.60 1.94 -13.20
C LYS A 137 -24.80 2.79 -11.94
N LEU A 138 -23.74 3.39 -11.40
CA LEU A 138 -23.80 4.29 -10.24
C LEU A 138 -24.59 5.58 -10.55
N GLU A 139 -24.35 6.18 -11.72
CA GLU A 139 -25.11 7.34 -12.19
C GLU A 139 -26.60 7.01 -12.35
N ALA A 140 -26.92 5.82 -12.90
CA ALA A 140 -28.31 5.36 -13.00
C ALA A 140 -28.99 5.12 -11.64
N GLN A 141 -28.21 4.90 -10.57
CA GLN A 141 -28.71 4.84 -9.18
C GLN A 141 -28.78 6.22 -8.49
N GLY A 142 -28.50 7.31 -9.22
CA GLY A 142 -28.64 8.68 -8.76
C GLY A 142 -27.37 9.28 -8.14
N ALA A 143 -26.21 8.64 -8.30
CA ALA A 143 -24.94 9.28 -7.94
C ALA A 143 -24.59 10.41 -8.93
N GLU A 144 -23.97 11.47 -8.44
CA GLU A 144 -23.47 12.58 -9.26
C GLU A 144 -22.01 12.31 -9.62
N ILE A 145 -21.73 12.04 -10.90
CA ILE A 145 -20.37 11.78 -11.37
C ILE A 145 -19.69 13.09 -11.75
N LYS A 146 -18.48 13.31 -11.21
CA LYS A 146 -17.70 14.53 -11.48
C LYS A 146 -16.27 14.21 -11.84
N GLU A 147 -15.85 14.61 -13.03
CA GLU A 147 -14.42 14.61 -13.36
C GLU A 147 -13.68 15.74 -12.63
N LEU A 148 -12.52 15.42 -12.07
CA LEU A 148 -11.64 16.38 -11.40
C LEU A 148 -10.17 16.11 -11.74
N SER A 149 -9.28 16.98 -11.28
CA SER A 149 -7.84 16.87 -11.52
C SER A 149 -7.07 16.75 -10.22
N MET A 150 -6.11 15.83 -10.22
CA MET A 150 -5.11 15.61 -9.19
C MET A 150 -3.72 15.79 -9.80
N PRO A 151 -3.28 17.05 -10.01
CA PRO A 151 -2.16 17.38 -10.90
C PRO A 151 -0.80 16.87 -10.42
N HIS A 152 -0.65 16.49 -9.14
CA HIS A 152 0.60 15.97 -8.60
C HIS A 152 0.68 14.44 -8.60
N THR A 153 -0.30 13.75 -9.21
CA THR A 153 -0.36 12.27 -9.30
C THR A 153 0.91 11.67 -9.89
N ASP A 154 1.45 12.25 -10.96
CA ASP A 154 2.65 11.76 -11.65
C ASP A 154 3.89 11.72 -10.75
N TYR A 155 3.92 12.54 -9.69
CA TYR A 155 5.00 12.54 -8.72
C TYR A 155 4.85 11.46 -7.63
N GLY A 156 3.72 10.75 -7.60
CA GLY A 156 3.36 9.78 -6.56
C GLY A 156 4.41 8.68 -6.38
N ILE A 157 4.76 7.96 -7.45
CA ILE A 157 5.74 6.86 -7.41
C ILE A 157 7.10 7.37 -6.91
N ALA A 158 7.63 8.44 -7.51
CA ALA A 158 8.94 8.97 -7.12
C ALA A 158 8.96 9.44 -5.66
N THR A 159 7.92 10.14 -5.22
CA THR A 159 7.78 10.62 -3.85
C THR A 159 7.70 9.46 -2.86
N TYR A 160 6.88 8.45 -3.17
CA TYR A 160 6.73 7.24 -2.38
C TYR A 160 8.07 6.52 -2.19
N TYR A 161 8.76 6.17 -3.29
CA TYR A 161 10.00 5.40 -3.21
C TYR A 161 11.11 6.16 -2.47
N VAL A 162 11.23 7.48 -2.60
CA VAL A 162 12.20 8.26 -1.81
C VAL A 162 11.88 8.19 -0.31
N LEU A 163 10.62 8.39 0.08
CA LEU A 163 10.23 8.45 1.49
C LEU A 163 10.25 7.07 2.14
N THR A 164 9.67 6.06 1.52
CA THR A 164 9.60 4.73 2.14
C THR A 164 10.95 4.04 2.22
N THR A 165 11.84 4.28 1.25
CA THR A 165 13.20 3.70 1.33
C THR A 165 14.02 4.34 2.45
N ALA A 166 13.89 5.66 2.64
CA ALA A 166 14.50 6.37 3.76
C ALA A 166 14.02 5.82 5.11
N GLU A 167 12.72 5.60 5.28
CA GLU A 167 12.18 5.04 6.52
C GLU A 167 12.57 3.57 6.68
N ALA A 168 12.59 2.79 5.59
CA ALA A 168 13.00 1.40 5.63
C ALA A 168 14.47 1.22 6.03
N SER A 169 15.39 2.04 5.52
CA SER A 169 16.80 1.95 5.90
C SER A 169 16.99 2.17 7.41
N SER A 170 16.20 3.07 8.01
CA SER A 170 16.16 3.27 9.46
C SER A 170 15.49 2.10 10.19
N ASN A 171 14.26 1.74 9.81
CA ASN A 171 13.46 0.72 10.49
C ASN A 171 14.12 -0.66 10.50
N LEU A 172 14.74 -1.05 9.38
CA LEU A 172 15.41 -2.34 9.22
C LEU A 172 16.83 -2.36 9.79
N SER A 173 17.35 -1.24 10.31
CA SER A 173 18.67 -1.22 10.98
C SER A 173 18.71 -2.07 12.25
N ARG A 174 17.54 -2.37 12.85
CA ARG A 174 17.42 -3.21 14.05
C ARG A 174 17.73 -4.70 13.82
N TYR A 175 17.70 -5.16 12.57
CA TYR A 175 18.00 -6.55 12.21
C TYR A 175 19.50 -6.69 12.04
N ASP A 176 20.12 -7.28 13.05
CA ASP A 176 21.54 -7.15 13.29
C ASP A 176 22.18 -8.46 13.83
N GLY A 177 21.38 -9.52 13.99
CA GLY A 177 21.79 -10.83 14.50
C GLY A 177 22.17 -10.87 15.97
N VAL A 178 22.02 -9.77 16.73
CA VAL A 178 22.45 -9.69 18.13
C VAL A 178 21.37 -10.17 19.08
N ARG A 179 20.15 -9.63 18.96
CA ARG A 179 19.04 -9.91 19.88
C ARG A 179 18.11 -11.02 19.38
N TYR A 180 17.95 -11.12 18.06
CA TYR A 180 17.02 -12.05 17.42
C TYR A 180 17.33 -12.18 15.92
N GLY A 181 16.71 -13.19 15.29
CA GLY A 181 16.78 -13.40 13.84
C GLY A 181 18.03 -14.13 13.37
N TYR A 182 18.31 -14.03 12.08
CA TYR A 182 19.49 -14.61 11.46
C TYR A 182 20.77 -13.95 11.98
N ARG A 183 21.80 -14.77 12.22
CA ARG A 183 23.11 -14.34 12.70
C ARG A 183 24.17 -15.13 11.93
N ALA A 184 25.09 -14.40 11.30
CA ALA A 184 26.25 -15.00 10.64
C ALA A 184 27.15 -15.74 11.66
N ASP A 185 27.84 -16.77 11.18
CA ASP A 185 28.68 -17.61 12.04
C ASP A 185 29.94 -16.85 12.50
N LEU A 186 30.12 -16.77 13.82
CA LEU A 186 31.24 -16.04 14.42
C LEU A 186 32.58 -16.72 14.18
N ASP A 187 32.62 -18.04 14.10
CA ASP A 187 33.86 -18.79 13.90
C ASP A 187 34.30 -18.69 12.43
N GLU A 188 33.36 -18.67 11.48
CA GLU A 188 33.65 -18.36 10.07
C GLU A 188 34.20 -16.93 9.92
N ILE A 189 33.58 -15.94 10.56
CA ILE A 189 34.05 -14.54 10.56
C ILE A 189 35.47 -14.44 11.14
N ARG A 190 35.73 -15.09 12.29
CA ARG A 190 37.06 -15.08 12.92
C ARG A 190 38.12 -15.73 12.03
N ALA A 191 37.78 -16.83 11.38
CA ALA A 191 38.66 -17.51 10.43
C ALA A 191 38.99 -16.59 9.25
N ALA A 192 37.97 -15.97 8.62
CA ALA A 192 38.16 -15.06 7.50
C ALA A 192 39.05 -13.85 7.86
N ILE A 193 38.84 -13.25 9.03
CA ILE A 193 39.68 -12.14 9.53
C ILE A 193 41.12 -12.59 9.78
N ALA A 194 41.33 -13.78 10.36
CA ALA A 194 42.66 -14.33 10.58
C ALA A 194 43.40 -14.57 9.24
N GLU A 195 42.73 -15.06 8.22
CA GLU A 195 43.29 -15.24 6.87
C GLU A 195 43.62 -13.90 6.19
N ALA A 196 42.71 -12.92 6.26
CA ALA A 196 42.94 -11.58 5.72
C ALA A 196 44.18 -10.92 6.35
N ARG A 197 44.37 -11.12 7.67
CA ARG A 197 45.58 -10.66 8.40
C ARG A 197 46.85 -11.33 7.87
N VAL A 198 46.82 -12.62 7.56
CA VAL A 198 47.97 -13.33 6.95
C VAL A 198 48.29 -12.77 5.56
N ARG A 199 47.28 -12.34 4.80
CA ARG A 199 47.44 -11.68 3.47
C ARG A 199 47.90 -10.22 3.56
N GLY A 200 48.08 -9.67 4.76
CA GLY A 200 48.51 -8.28 4.95
C GLY A 200 47.41 -7.24 4.71
N GLU A 201 46.14 -7.66 4.75
CA GLU A 201 45.00 -6.75 4.64
C GLU A 201 44.82 -5.93 5.93
N ALA A 202 44.04 -4.84 5.85
CA ALA A 202 43.76 -3.98 7.00
C ALA A 202 43.02 -4.74 8.10
N GLU A 203 43.26 -4.37 9.36
CA GLU A 203 42.60 -4.99 10.52
C GLU A 203 41.07 -4.77 10.44
N GLN A 204 40.33 -5.89 10.51
CA GLN A 204 38.87 -5.90 10.48
C GLN A 204 38.29 -6.15 11.87
N SER A 205 37.16 -5.51 12.18
CA SER A 205 36.46 -5.70 13.45
C SER A 205 35.48 -6.87 13.34
N VAL A 206 35.64 -7.89 14.20
CA VAL A 206 34.70 -9.02 14.30
C VAL A 206 33.25 -8.55 14.48
N LEU A 207 33.03 -7.49 15.29
CA LEU A 207 31.70 -6.94 15.51
C LEU A 207 31.15 -6.27 14.25
N ARG A 208 32.00 -5.57 13.49
CA ARG A 208 31.60 -4.96 12.22
C ARG A 208 31.22 -6.03 11.21
N GLU A 209 32.05 -7.06 11.03
CA GLU A 209 31.76 -8.15 10.10
C GLU A 209 30.51 -8.93 10.52
N LEU A 210 30.28 -9.16 11.82
CA LEU A 210 29.03 -9.77 12.28
C LEU A 210 27.80 -9.02 11.78
N TYR A 211 27.80 -7.68 11.84
CA TYR A 211 26.69 -6.88 11.33
C TYR A 211 26.60 -6.91 9.81
N VAL A 212 27.74 -6.82 9.10
CA VAL A 212 27.76 -6.81 7.63
C VAL A 212 27.28 -8.14 7.07
N GLU A 213 27.84 -9.26 7.52
CA GLU A 213 27.51 -10.60 7.02
C GLU A 213 26.07 -10.98 7.39
N SER A 214 25.65 -10.79 8.66
CA SER A 214 24.28 -11.13 9.08
C SER A 214 23.21 -10.39 8.26
N ARG A 215 23.50 -9.16 7.84
CA ARG A 215 22.57 -8.36 7.02
C ARG A 215 22.70 -8.69 5.53
N THR A 216 23.91 -8.94 5.04
CA THR A 216 24.15 -9.28 3.63
C THR A 216 23.46 -10.60 3.26
N ASP A 217 23.57 -11.59 4.14
CA ASP A 217 23.01 -12.93 3.96
C ASP A 217 21.52 -12.97 4.32
N GLY A 218 21.13 -12.25 5.37
CA GLY A 218 19.76 -12.27 5.88
C GLY A 218 18.74 -11.49 5.03
N PHE A 219 19.19 -10.49 4.26
CA PHE A 219 18.30 -9.68 3.42
C PHE A 219 18.35 -10.07 1.94
N GLY A 220 17.16 -10.23 1.35
CA GLY A 220 17.01 -10.36 -0.10
C GLY A 220 17.41 -9.09 -0.87
N GLU A 221 17.66 -9.25 -2.17
CA GLU A 221 18.20 -8.19 -3.04
C GLU A 221 17.36 -6.90 -3.06
N GLU A 222 16.03 -7.02 -3.14
CA GLU A 222 15.14 -5.85 -3.14
C GLU A 222 15.19 -5.09 -1.81
N VAL A 223 15.29 -5.81 -0.69
CA VAL A 223 15.42 -5.20 0.64
C VAL A 223 16.76 -4.46 0.75
N LYS A 224 17.86 -5.08 0.31
CA LYS A 224 19.18 -4.45 0.26
C LYS A 224 19.17 -3.21 -0.63
N ARG A 225 18.56 -3.26 -1.82
CA ARG A 225 18.40 -2.11 -2.73
C ARG A 225 17.72 -0.93 -2.03
N ARG A 226 16.62 -1.18 -1.33
CA ARG A 226 15.88 -0.14 -0.58
C ARG A 226 16.68 0.42 0.59
N ILE A 227 17.40 -0.42 1.34
CA ILE A 227 18.27 0.05 2.43
C ILE A 227 19.38 0.96 1.90
N MET A 228 20.03 0.58 0.79
CA MET A 228 21.09 1.38 0.18
C MET A 228 20.56 2.72 -0.32
N LEU A 229 19.44 2.74 -1.06
CA LEU A 229 18.81 3.97 -1.52
C LEU A 229 18.37 4.85 -0.35
N GLY A 230 17.73 4.27 0.66
CA GLY A 230 17.28 4.97 1.85
C GLY A 230 18.41 5.62 2.63
N THR A 231 19.52 4.90 2.79
CA THR A 231 20.73 5.43 3.46
C THR A 231 21.32 6.58 2.64
N TYR A 232 21.31 6.48 1.31
CA TYR A 232 21.80 7.53 0.42
C TYR A 232 20.94 8.80 0.51
N VAL A 233 19.61 8.70 0.40
CA VAL A 233 18.72 9.88 0.41
C VAL A 233 18.66 10.58 1.76
N LEU A 234 19.04 9.90 2.85
CA LEU A 234 19.18 10.49 4.18
C LEU A 234 20.60 11.02 4.47
N SER A 235 21.57 10.75 3.61
CA SER A 235 22.96 11.14 3.86
C SER A 235 23.17 12.65 3.80
N SER A 236 24.14 13.13 4.58
CA SER A 236 24.54 14.54 4.59
C SER A 236 24.90 15.02 3.18
N GLY A 237 24.37 16.17 2.78
CA GLY A 237 24.53 16.73 1.42
C GLY A 237 23.43 16.34 0.43
N TYR A 238 22.71 15.23 0.67
CA TYR A 238 21.63 14.75 -0.20
C TYR A 238 20.23 14.86 0.43
N TYR A 239 20.15 14.92 1.77
CA TYR A 239 18.89 15.02 2.52
C TYR A 239 17.92 16.10 1.98
N GLU A 240 18.40 17.33 1.77
CA GLU A 240 17.54 18.42 1.29
C GLU A 240 17.02 18.18 -0.13
N ALA A 241 17.86 17.63 -1.00
CA ALA A 241 17.54 17.41 -2.41
C ALA A 241 16.57 16.24 -2.62
N TYR A 242 16.62 15.23 -1.75
CA TYR A 242 15.79 14.03 -1.86
C TYR A 242 14.69 13.98 -0.80
N TYR A 243 15.03 13.66 0.45
CA TYR A 243 14.04 13.40 1.49
C TYR A 243 13.18 14.63 1.82
N ALA A 244 13.81 15.78 2.09
CA ALA A 244 13.07 17.01 2.40
C ALA A 244 12.23 17.48 1.20
N LYS A 245 12.74 17.35 -0.03
CA LYS A 245 12.00 17.67 -1.25
C LYS A 245 10.79 16.75 -1.42
N ALA A 246 10.96 15.44 -1.24
CA ALA A 246 9.87 14.47 -1.32
C ALA A 246 8.79 14.73 -0.25
N GLN A 247 9.16 15.11 0.98
CA GLN A 247 8.19 15.53 1.99
C GLN A 247 7.36 16.75 1.56
N ARG A 248 7.98 17.73 0.87
CA ARG A 248 7.23 18.88 0.31
C ARG A 248 6.28 18.46 -0.81
N VAL A 249 6.69 17.53 -1.67
CA VAL A 249 5.82 16.99 -2.74
C VAL A 249 4.68 16.16 -2.15
N ARG A 250 4.91 15.38 -1.09
CA ARG A 250 3.86 14.69 -0.33
C ARG A 250 2.77 15.65 0.15
N THR A 251 3.15 16.85 0.62
CA THR A 251 2.18 17.90 0.99
C THR A 251 1.34 18.36 -0.20
N LEU A 252 1.94 18.51 -1.38
CA LEU A 252 1.20 18.88 -2.61
C LEU A 252 0.20 17.80 -3.00
N ILE A 253 0.63 16.52 -2.99
CA ILE A 253 -0.24 15.37 -3.26
C ILE A 253 -1.39 15.31 -2.26
N ARG A 254 -1.12 15.51 -0.96
CA ARG A 254 -2.17 15.58 0.06
C ARG A 254 -3.16 16.72 -0.23
N SER A 255 -2.66 17.88 -0.62
CA SER A 255 -3.51 19.02 -0.97
C SER A 255 -4.40 18.75 -2.19
N ASP A 256 -3.98 17.90 -3.13
CA ASP A 256 -4.84 17.47 -4.24
C ASP A 256 -6.05 16.67 -3.73
N PHE A 257 -5.86 15.76 -2.77
CA PHE A 257 -6.96 15.05 -2.14
C PHE A 257 -7.86 15.99 -1.35
N ASP A 258 -7.28 16.90 -0.55
CA ASP A 258 -8.05 17.85 0.25
C ASP A 258 -8.98 18.69 -0.66
N ARG A 259 -8.46 19.23 -1.78
CA ARG A 259 -9.25 19.97 -2.77
C ARG A 259 -10.27 19.10 -3.48
N ALA A 260 -9.90 17.89 -3.89
CA ALA A 260 -10.85 16.98 -4.54
C ALA A 260 -12.05 16.71 -3.63
N PHE A 261 -11.81 16.48 -2.34
CA PHE A 261 -12.85 16.19 -1.36
C PHE A 261 -13.71 17.40 -0.94
N GLU A 262 -13.35 18.63 -1.33
CA GLU A 262 -14.27 19.78 -1.29
C GLU A 262 -15.38 19.63 -2.35
N GLU A 263 -15.05 19.01 -3.48
CA GLU A 263 -15.92 18.89 -4.65
C GLU A 263 -16.74 17.61 -4.66
N VAL A 264 -16.21 16.52 -4.10
CA VAL A 264 -16.82 15.18 -4.11
C VAL A 264 -16.74 14.51 -2.75
N ASP A 265 -17.51 13.44 -2.56
CA ASP A 265 -17.57 12.70 -1.30
C ASP A 265 -16.65 11.47 -1.29
N VAL A 266 -16.53 10.81 -2.44
CA VAL A 266 -15.59 9.70 -2.65
C VAL A 266 -14.93 9.83 -4.03
N LEU A 267 -13.72 9.28 -4.18
CA LEU A 267 -13.07 9.12 -5.49
C LEU A 267 -13.21 7.67 -5.94
N LEU A 268 -13.51 7.45 -7.22
CA LEU A 268 -13.50 6.15 -7.86
C LEU A 268 -12.34 6.12 -8.85
N THR A 269 -11.45 5.14 -8.69
CA THR A 269 -10.25 4.98 -9.51
C THR A 269 -10.01 3.51 -9.86
N PRO A 270 -9.17 3.20 -10.87
CA PRO A 270 -8.63 1.87 -11.01
C PRO A 270 -7.77 1.52 -9.78
N ALA A 271 -7.77 0.23 -9.38
CA ALA A 271 -6.84 -0.26 -8.38
C ALA A 271 -5.46 -0.62 -8.98
N THR A 272 -5.45 -1.01 -10.26
CA THR A 272 -4.25 -1.50 -10.96
C THR A 272 -4.24 -1.08 -12.43
N PRO A 273 -3.07 -0.82 -13.04
CA PRO A 273 -2.98 -0.40 -14.44
C PRO A 273 -3.17 -1.53 -15.45
N THR A 274 -2.93 -2.78 -15.04
CA THR A 274 -3.02 -3.97 -15.88
C THR A 274 -3.70 -5.11 -15.12
N PRO A 275 -4.20 -6.14 -15.81
CA PRO A 275 -4.60 -7.38 -15.14
C PRO A 275 -3.39 -8.07 -14.46
N PRO A 276 -3.64 -9.08 -13.61
CA PRO A 276 -2.60 -9.95 -13.06
C PRO A 276 -1.65 -10.46 -14.15
N PHE A 277 -0.36 -10.31 -13.90
CA PHE A 277 0.70 -10.71 -14.84
C PHE A 277 1.35 -12.06 -14.44
N PRO A 278 2.00 -12.77 -15.38
CA PRO A 278 2.65 -14.06 -15.09
C PRO A 278 3.74 -13.96 -14.03
N LEU A 279 4.01 -15.09 -13.35
CA LEU A 279 5.17 -15.20 -12.47
C LEU A 279 6.47 -14.98 -13.27
N GLY A 280 7.38 -14.17 -12.75
CA GLY A 280 8.66 -13.87 -13.40
C GLY A 280 8.63 -12.81 -14.51
N SER A 281 7.47 -12.28 -14.91
CA SER A 281 7.39 -11.39 -16.08
C SER A 281 7.88 -9.96 -15.86
N LYS A 282 8.14 -9.55 -14.61
CA LYS A 282 8.55 -8.18 -14.23
C LYS A 282 9.71 -8.18 -13.21
N THR A 283 10.59 -9.18 -13.27
CA THR A 283 11.70 -9.33 -12.32
C THR A 283 12.96 -8.61 -12.73
N ASP A 284 13.15 -8.37 -14.04
CA ASP A 284 14.41 -7.89 -14.59
C ASP A 284 14.57 -6.37 -14.48
N ASN A 285 13.45 -5.63 -14.48
CA ASN A 285 13.41 -4.18 -14.33
C ASN A 285 12.56 -3.79 -13.12
N PRO A 286 13.17 -3.39 -11.98
CA PRO A 286 12.43 -2.98 -10.78
C PRO A 286 11.42 -1.85 -11.04
N LEU A 287 11.69 -0.96 -12.00
CA LEU A 287 10.79 0.15 -12.31
C LEU A 287 9.45 -0.33 -12.89
N GLU A 288 9.45 -1.40 -13.68
CA GLU A 288 8.20 -1.97 -14.23
C GLU A 288 7.33 -2.57 -13.12
N MET A 289 7.96 -3.12 -12.07
CA MET A 289 7.23 -3.56 -10.89
C MET A 289 6.61 -2.37 -10.16
N TYR A 290 7.38 -1.30 -9.96
CA TYR A 290 6.94 -0.10 -9.22
C TYR A 290 5.76 0.61 -9.89
N LEU A 291 5.71 0.63 -11.22
CA LEU A 291 4.57 1.17 -11.97
C LEU A 291 3.26 0.41 -11.71
N SER A 292 3.31 -0.79 -11.16
CA SER A 292 2.11 -1.53 -10.74
C SER A 292 1.37 -0.84 -9.58
N ASP A 293 2.03 0.04 -8.83
CA ASP A 293 1.49 0.75 -7.67
C ASP A 293 0.99 2.17 -8.01
N ILE A 294 0.95 2.54 -9.31
CA ILE A 294 0.74 3.93 -9.74
C ILE A 294 -0.58 4.55 -9.24
N TYR A 295 -1.63 3.74 -9.09
CA TYR A 295 -2.94 4.21 -8.60
C TYR A 295 -3.14 4.05 -7.10
N THR A 296 -2.17 3.46 -6.39
CA THR A 296 -2.34 3.14 -4.97
C THR A 296 -1.49 4.01 -4.06
N VAL A 297 -0.27 4.39 -4.47
CA VAL A 297 0.72 5.08 -3.59
C VAL A 297 0.27 6.45 -3.09
N THR A 298 -0.48 7.18 -3.90
CA THR A 298 -0.95 8.55 -3.61
C THR A 298 -1.86 8.58 -2.38
N ALA A 299 -2.69 7.54 -2.20
CA ALA A 299 -3.53 7.41 -1.02
C ALA A 299 -2.71 7.24 0.28
N ASN A 300 -1.59 6.50 0.25
CA ASN A 300 -0.72 6.36 1.42
C ASN A 300 0.06 7.65 1.69
N LEU A 301 0.50 8.34 0.64
CA LEU A 301 1.12 9.66 0.75
C LEU A 301 0.18 10.67 1.42
N ALA A 302 -1.10 10.65 1.04
CA ALA A 302 -2.13 11.52 1.62
C ALA A 302 -2.65 11.04 2.99
N GLY A 303 -2.50 9.76 3.33
CA GLY A 303 -2.99 9.17 4.59
C GLY A 303 -4.47 8.73 4.55
N VAL A 304 -5.12 8.84 3.40
CA VAL A 304 -6.58 8.62 3.22
C VAL A 304 -6.93 7.13 3.10
N PRO A 305 -8.12 6.69 3.53
CA PRO A 305 -8.55 5.30 3.37
C PRO A 305 -8.79 4.93 1.90
N GLY A 306 -8.60 3.66 1.56
CA GLY A 306 -8.85 3.12 0.24
C GLY A 306 -9.41 1.70 0.28
N LEU A 307 -10.56 1.48 -0.35
CA LEU A 307 -11.27 0.21 -0.45
C LEU A 307 -11.15 -0.30 -1.88
N VAL A 308 -10.83 -1.57 -2.06
CA VAL A 308 -10.96 -2.26 -3.35
C VAL A 308 -12.07 -3.28 -3.27
N VAL A 309 -12.93 -3.28 -4.29
CA VAL A 309 -13.97 -4.29 -4.51
C VAL A 309 -13.84 -4.88 -5.92
N PRO A 310 -14.10 -6.19 -6.10
CA PRO A 310 -14.14 -6.80 -7.42
C PRO A 310 -15.41 -6.36 -8.17
N VAL A 311 -15.28 -5.98 -9.44
CA VAL A 311 -16.40 -5.41 -10.23
C VAL A 311 -16.60 -6.03 -11.61
N GLY A 312 -15.92 -7.13 -11.89
CA GLY A 312 -16.05 -7.84 -13.15
C GLY A 312 -14.78 -8.61 -13.52
N GLU A 313 -14.73 -9.02 -14.78
CA GLU A 313 -13.67 -9.85 -15.33
C GLU A 313 -13.09 -9.20 -16.59
N HIS A 314 -11.77 -9.19 -16.67
CA HIS A 314 -11.01 -8.82 -17.86
C HIS A 314 -11.10 -9.96 -18.90
N PRO A 315 -11.07 -9.69 -20.23
CA PRO A 315 -11.17 -10.75 -21.26
C PRO A 315 -10.13 -11.89 -21.18
N SER A 316 -9.08 -11.71 -20.39
CA SER A 316 -8.08 -12.75 -20.09
C SER A 316 -8.46 -13.71 -18.96
N GLY A 317 -9.65 -13.56 -18.37
CA GLY A 317 -10.15 -14.42 -17.29
C GLY A 317 -9.79 -13.95 -15.88
N PHE A 318 -9.23 -12.75 -15.74
CA PHE A 318 -8.77 -12.23 -14.45
C PHE A 318 -9.74 -11.20 -13.86
N PRO A 319 -9.83 -11.10 -12.52
CA PRO A 319 -10.68 -10.11 -11.87
C PRO A 319 -10.24 -8.67 -12.18
N VAL A 320 -11.20 -7.75 -12.20
CA VAL A 320 -10.97 -6.31 -12.23
C VAL A 320 -11.38 -5.70 -10.88
N GLY A 321 -10.44 -4.98 -10.26
CA GLY A 321 -10.66 -4.28 -9.00
C GLY A 321 -10.94 -2.79 -9.21
N LEU A 322 -12.05 -2.32 -8.66
CA LEU A 322 -12.39 -0.90 -8.52
C LEU A 322 -11.92 -0.40 -7.16
N GLN A 323 -11.22 0.73 -7.15
CA GLN A 323 -10.77 1.39 -5.94
C GLN A 323 -11.65 2.59 -5.61
N LEU A 324 -12.12 2.65 -4.37
CA LEU A 324 -12.74 3.83 -3.79
C LEU A 324 -11.76 4.46 -2.81
N LEU A 325 -11.57 5.77 -2.86
CA LEU A 325 -10.78 6.54 -1.88
C LEU A 325 -11.70 7.53 -1.15
N GLY A 326 -11.61 7.55 0.17
CA GLY A 326 -12.48 8.37 1.03
C GLY A 326 -11.73 9.48 1.76
N ARG A 327 -12.45 10.36 2.45
CA ARG A 327 -11.86 11.34 3.37
C ARG A 327 -11.24 10.63 4.57
N HIS A 328 -10.34 11.33 5.28
CA HIS A 328 -9.78 10.82 6.53
C HIS A 328 -10.90 10.43 7.51
N PHE A 329 -10.81 9.22 8.04
CA PHE A 329 -11.74 8.63 9.01
C PHE A 329 -13.17 8.39 8.50
N ASP A 330 -13.39 8.46 7.19
CA ASP A 330 -14.69 8.23 6.55
C ASP A 330 -14.80 6.83 5.92
N GLU A 331 -14.25 5.81 6.61
CA GLU A 331 -14.36 4.43 6.13
C GLU A 331 -15.82 3.96 6.08
N ALA A 332 -16.71 4.56 6.90
CA ALA A 332 -18.14 4.25 6.90
C ALA A 332 -18.78 4.54 5.55
N LEU A 333 -18.61 5.76 5.01
CA LEU A 333 -19.10 6.08 3.67
C LEU A 333 -18.44 5.20 2.62
N LEU A 334 -17.13 4.94 2.76
CA LEU A 334 -16.40 4.11 1.80
C LEU A 334 -16.95 2.68 1.71
N LEU A 335 -17.28 2.08 2.85
CA LEU A 335 -17.89 0.75 2.95
C LEU A 335 -19.33 0.76 2.43
N GLN A 336 -20.13 1.78 2.74
CA GLN A 336 -21.47 1.93 2.17
C GLN A 336 -21.43 1.94 0.63
N VAL A 337 -20.54 2.74 0.05
CA VAL A 337 -20.41 2.82 -1.42
C VAL A 337 -19.87 1.51 -2.00
N GLY A 338 -18.87 0.91 -1.37
CA GLY A 338 -18.33 -0.38 -1.81
C GLY A 338 -19.36 -1.50 -1.83
N ASP A 339 -20.22 -1.58 -0.80
CA ASP A 339 -21.32 -2.54 -0.72
C ASP A 339 -22.31 -2.34 -1.87
N ALA A 340 -22.67 -1.10 -2.17
CA ALA A 340 -23.55 -0.78 -3.30
C ALA A 340 -22.90 -1.13 -4.65
N VAL A 341 -21.62 -0.81 -4.84
CA VAL A 341 -20.85 -1.16 -6.06
C VAL A 341 -20.86 -2.68 -6.28
N MET A 342 -20.61 -3.47 -5.25
CA MET A 342 -20.63 -4.93 -5.36
C MET A 342 -22.00 -5.49 -5.74
N LYS A 343 -23.09 -4.88 -5.27
CA LYS A 343 -24.47 -5.30 -5.63
C LYS A 343 -24.85 -4.94 -7.06
N LEU A 344 -24.18 -3.95 -7.65
CA LEU A 344 -24.40 -3.50 -9.03
C LEU A 344 -23.53 -4.24 -10.05
N SER A 345 -22.46 -4.90 -9.60
CA SER A 345 -21.45 -5.51 -10.47
C SER A 345 -21.91 -6.84 -11.01
#